data_AF-A0A0C3LPV1-F1
#
_entry.id   AF-A0A0C3LPV1-F1
#
_cell.length_a   1.000
_cell.length_b   1.000
_cell.length_c   1.000
_cell.angle_alpha   90.00
_cell.angle_beta   90.00
_cell.angle_gamma   90.00
#
_symmetry.space_group_name_H-M   'P 1'
#
loop_
_entity.id
_entity.type
_entity.pdbx_description
1 polymer ?
#
loop_
_entity_poly.entity_id
_entity_poly.type
_entity_poly.pdbx_seq_one_letter_code
_entity_poly.pdbx_strand_id
1 'polypeptide(L)'
;MGARHQIYIIANVLGRYRVVAVYHIQSLYPPEAVYMAWSILQHVKKHAGPFEKELQCLQQGRYNKNDTAYPCPFLAAVLFQCVQDYFGTFQLMFPLIYMGEDNNSGFTGIDVTEPFSPAYCFWPGWDGDHYGFPPDYPIDPEGFALRYYVEPGEEFEFQDLQKEVQDAILALQGERFIGSRQTLDEAWENWSPTLDEMDEEPPSEDAKEFTKTLRTAIEAGSTENAQQMADGLSSTSGVAEGLRRTLRRERLPKCCDPVIVKGFIIAQHLSNSNELDLSWMQLSPAQVLKVIRAVLQNDSFKISSLDISGNSDVTIGTLSEIFKLREASNLKRVFVFGCPKVEDFRRTEIRDRIGAGKETEVFNSYFPKDDSDEFCPWKTKPHSGQPRPRV
;
A
#
# COMPACT_ATOMS: atom_id res chain seq x y z
N MET A 1 28.29 -20.13 1.01
CA MET A 1 26.97 -19.54 1.30
C MET A 1 26.46 -18.96 0.00
N GLY A 2 25.19 -19.16 -0.37
CA GLY A 2 24.66 -18.66 -1.65
C GLY A 2 24.60 -17.13 -1.71
N ALA A 3 24.30 -16.58 -2.89
CA ALA A 3 24.03 -15.15 -3.05
C ALA A 3 22.87 -14.71 -2.15
N ARG A 4 22.97 -13.51 -1.58
CA ARG A 4 21.92 -12.89 -0.78
C ARG A 4 21.67 -11.50 -1.32
N HIS A 5 20.41 -11.24 -1.64
CA HIS A 5 19.99 -9.99 -2.25
C HIS A 5 18.77 -9.44 -1.51
N GLN A 6 18.73 -8.13 -1.34
CA GLN A 6 17.61 -7.44 -0.73
C GLN A 6 16.93 -6.53 -1.75
N ILE A 7 15.61 -6.50 -1.70
CA ILE A 7 14.78 -5.60 -2.49
C ILE A 7 14.08 -4.66 -1.53
N TYR A 8 14.40 -3.39 -1.64
CA TYR A 8 13.84 -2.30 -0.87
C TYR A 8 12.79 -1.60 -1.70
N ILE A 9 11.59 -1.49 -1.15
CA ILE A 9 10.58 -0.60 -1.69
C ILE A 9 10.56 0.67 -0.86
N ILE A 10 10.74 1.80 -1.52
CA ILE A 10 10.80 3.12 -0.91
C ILE A 10 9.68 4.00 -1.45
N ALA A 11 9.25 4.97 -0.65
CA ALA A 11 8.30 5.98 -1.08
C ALA A 11 8.52 7.29 -0.33
N ASN A 12 8.22 8.42 -0.96
CA ASN A 12 8.10 9.71 -0.29
C ASN A 12 6.78 9.75 0.49
N VAL A 13 6.90 9.56 1.80
CA VAL A 13 5.77 9.60 2.73
C VAL A 13 5.95 10.84 3.58
N LEU A 14 5.01 11.78 3.43
CA LEU A 14 4.97 13.02 4.19
C LEU A 14 6.23 13.88 3.99
N GLY A 15 6.69 13.98 2.74
CA GLY A 15 7.83 14.81 2.36
C GLY A 15 9.19 14.18 2.62
N ARG A 16 9.25 12.95 3.15
CA ARG A 16 10.49 12.22 3.39
C ARG A 16 10.48 10.86 2.72
N TYR A 17 11.58 10.47 2.11
CA TYR A 17 11.75 9.11 1.62
C TYR A 17 11.83 8.13 2.80
N ARG A 18 11.15 6.98 2.68
CA ARG A 18 11.11 5.92 3.68
C ARG A 18 11.11 4.56 3.01
N VAL A 19 11.67 3.57 3.69
CA VAL A 19 11.47 2.15 3.34
C VAL A 19 10.06 1.73 3.78
N VAL A 20 9.22 1.35 2.81
CA VAL A 20 7.82 0.92 3.05
C VAL A 20 7.63 -0.60 2.94
N ALA A 21 8.58 -1.31 2.31
CA ALA A 21 8.67 -2.76 2.36
C ALA A 21 10.11 -3.22 2.10
N VAL A 22 10.49 -4.38 2.64
CA VAL A 22 11.78 -5.02 2.37
C VAL A 22 11.55 -6.50 2.13
N TYR A 23 12.21 -7.02 1.10
CA TYR A 23 12.25 -8.44 0.75
C TYR A 23 13.69 -8.91 0.75
N HIS A 24 14.01 -9.85 1.64
CA HIS A 24 15.30 -10.52 1.64
C HIS A 24 15.16 -11.91 1.00
N ILE A 25 15.94 -12.16 -0.04
CA ILE A 25 15.84 -13.36 -0.86
C ILE A 25 17.17 -14.10 -0.82
N GLN A 26 17.11 -15.35 -0.36
CA GLN A 26 18.26 -16.25 -0.40
C GLN A 26 18.41 -16.84 -1.80
N SER A 27 19.66 -16.91 -2.27
CA SER A 27 20.03 -17.44 -3.58
C SER A 27 19.44 -16.66 -4.77
N LEU A 28 19.29 -15.34 -4.63
CA LEU A 28 18.99 -14.45 -5.76
C LEU A 28 20.28 -13.82 -6.26
N TYR A 29 20.70 -14.21 -7.46
CA TYR A 29 21.89 -13.65 -8.09
C TYR A 29 21.54 -12.38 -8.90
N PRO A 30 22.54 -11.55 -9.26
CA PRO A 30 22.29 -10.27 -9.92
C PRO A 30 21.42 -10.34 -11.20
N PRO A 31 21.59 -11.28 -12.14
CA PRO A 31 20.73 -11.40 -13.31
C PRO A 31 19.25 -11.60 -12.95
N GLU A 32 18.97 -12.42 -11.94
CA GLU A 32 17.64 -12.72 -11.44
C GLU A 32 17.05 -11.52 -10.69
N ALA A 33 17.88 -10.75 -9.98
CA ALA A 33 17.46 -9.50 -9.36
C ALA A 33 17.04 -8.45 -10.40
N VAL A 34 17.68 -8.41 -11.57
CA VAL A 34 17.30 -7.54 -12.69
C VAL A 34 15.93 -7.93 -13.24
N TYR A 35 15.72 -9.21 -13.52
CA TYR A 35 14.43 -9.72 -13.94
C TYR A 35 13.33 -9.41 -12.89
N MET A 36 13.65 -9.59 -11.61
CA MET A 36 12.70 -9.35 -10.53
C MET A 36 12.33 -7.87 -10.39
N ALA A 37 13.30 -6.97 -10.52
CA ALA A 37 13.04 -5.53 -10.53
C ALA A 37 12.05 -5.16 -11.65
N TRP A 38 12.28 -5.65 -12.86
CA TRP A 38 11.36 -5.45 -13.99
C TRP A 38 9.96 -5.97 -13.67
N SER A 39 9.84 -7.20 -13.19
CA SER A 39 8.56 -7.81 -12.82
C SER A 39 7.82 -6.97 -11.76
N ILE A 40 8.52 -6.53 -10.71
CA ILE A 40 7.97 -5.68 -9.67
C ILE A 40 7.44 -4.36 -10.26
N LEU A 41 8.19 -3.69 -11.14
CA LEU A 41 7.73 -2.45 -11.78
C LEU A 41 6.46 -2.68 -12.61
N GLN A 42 6.36 -3.79 -13.34
CA GLN A 42 5.15 -4.12 -14.10
C GLN A 42 3.95 -4.34 -13.18
N HIS A 43 4.15 -5.03 -12.06
CA HIS A 43 3.10 -5.24 -11.06
C HIS A 43 2.70 -3.94 -10.36
N VAL A 44 3.66 -3.06 -10.04
CA VAL A 44 3.39 -1.73 -9.48
C VAL A 44 2.52 -0.91 -10.44
N LYS A 45 2.90 -0.84 -11.72
CA LYS A 45 2.13 -0.13 -12.75
C LYS A 45 0.73 -0.71 -12.95
N LYS A 46 0.63 -2.05 -13.05
CA LYS A 46 -0.64 -2.75 -13.21
C LYS A 46 -1.60 -2.50 -12.05
N HIS A 47 -1.06 -2.34 -10.84
CA HIS A 47 -1.83 -2.13 -9.62
C HIS A 47 -1.65 -0.74 -9.02
N ALA A 48 -1.32 0.26 -9.85
CA ALA A 48 -0.94 1.60 -9.39
C ALA A 48 -2.00 2.29 -8.51
N GLY A 49 -3.29 2.12 -8.84
CA GLY A 49 -4.40 2.66 -8.02
C GLY A 49 -4.43 2.10 -6.59
N PRO A 50 -4.49 0.77 -6.40
CA PRO A 50 -4.27 0.14 -5.10
C PRO A 50 -3.04 0.64 -4.34
N PHE A 51 -1.90 0.80 -5.02
CA PHE A 51 -0.66 1.31 -4.43
C PHE A 51 -0.78 2.75 -3.94
N GLU A 52 -1.34 3.62 -4.78
CA GLU A 52 -1.58 5.02 -4.43
C GLU A 52 -2.47 5.14 -3.18
N LYS A 53 -3.51 4.29 -3.08
CA LYS A 53 -4.37 4.25 -1.89
C LYS A 53 -3.65 3.79 -0.63
N GLU A 54 -2.83 2.75 -0.74
CA GLU A 54 -2.04 2.27 0.39
C GLU A 54 -1.01 3.32 0.86
N LEU A 55 -0.32 3.98 -0.08
CA LEU A 55 0.60 5.08 0.22
C LEU A 55 -0.12 6.29 0.81
N GLN A 56 -1.33 6.61 0.33
CA GLN A 56 -2.16 7.66 0.92
C GLN A 56 -2.51 7.34 2.38
N CYS A 57 -2.72 6.06 2.73
CA CYS A 57 -2.93 5.65 4.12
C CYS A 57 -1.69 5.92 4.98
N LEU A 58 -0.48 5.65 4.45
CA LEU A 58 0.78 6.02 5.10
C LEU A 58 0.94 7.53 5.26
N GLN A 59 0.63 8.29 4.22
CA GLN A 59 0.70 9.75 4.22
C GLN A 59 -0.25 10.38 5.26
N GLN A 60 -1.27 9.66 5.72
CA GLN A 60 -2.18 10.17 6.74
C GLN A 60 -1.80 9.78 8.17
N GLY A 61 -0.63 9.18 8.40
CA GLY A 61 -0.19 8.79 9.74
C GLY A 61 -0.88 7.54 10.30
N ARG A 62 -1.54 6.73 9.45
CA ARG A 62 -2.59 5.78 9.91
C ARG A 62 -2.14 4.35 10.15
N TYR A 63 -0.91 4.00 9.78
CA TYR A 63 -0.35 2.73 10.19
C TYR A 63 0.07 2.84 11.66
N ASN A 64 -0.83 2.38 12.52
CA ASN A 64 -0.63 2.34 13.96
C ASN A 64 0.55 1.41 14.27
N LYS A 65 1.52 1.93 15.03
CA LYS A 65 2.74 1.23 15.50
C LYS A 65 2.46 -0.15 16.11
N ASN A 66 1.25 -0.35 16.63
CA ASN A 66 0.85 -1.56 17.33
C ASN A 66 0.07 -2.58 16.49
N ASP A 67 -0.37 -2.24 15.27
CA ASP A 67 -1.46 -2.99 14.60
C ASP A 67 -1.04 -3.81 13.38
N THR A 68 0.17 -3.61 12.83
CA THR A 68 0.67 -4.48 11.73
C THR A 68 2.18 -4.60 11.74
N ALA A 69 2.68 -5.83 11.54
CA ALA A 69 4.09 -6.07 11.22
C ALA A 69 4.51 -5.48 9.85
N TYR A 70 3.53 -5.07 9.03
CA TYR A 70 3.73 -4.62 7.64
C TYR A 70 2.99 -3.30 7.40
N PRO A 71 3.71 -2.17 7.21
CA PRO A 71 3.10 -0.87 6.96
C PRO A 71 2.42 -0.77 5.59
N CYS A 72 2.63 -1.75 4.69
CA CYS A 72 1.97 -1.83 3.39
C CYS A 72 1.64 -3.29 3.03
N PRO A 73 0.56 -3.87 3.60
CA PRO A 73 0.19 -5.27 3.33
C PRO A 73 -0.14 -5.58 1.86
N PHE A 74 -0.76 -4.67 1.10
CA PHE A 74 -1.04 -4.91 -0.32
C PHE A 74 0.25 -4.91 -1.13
N LEU A 75 1.15 -3.96 -0.89
CA LEU A 75 2.49 -3.94 -1.47
C LEU A 75 3.25 -5.21 -1.15
N ALA A 76 3.27 -5.63 0.12
CA ALA A 76 3.85 -6.90 0.51
C ALA A 76 3.22 -8.08 -0.26
N ALA A 77 1.90 -8.11 -0.42
CA ALA A 77 1.23 -9.20 -1.15
C ALA A 77 1.63 -9.23 -2.64
N VAL A 78 1.76 -8.06 -3.27
CA VAL A 78 2.20 -7.96 -4.68
C VAL A 78 3.64 -8.40 -4.83
N LEU A 79 4.54 -7.96 -3.94
CA LEU A 79 5.94 -8.37 -3.98
C LEU A 79 6.09 -9.86 -3.73
N PHE A 80 5.33 -10.42 -2.79
CA PHE A 80 5.30 -11.84 -2.56
C PHE A 80 4.88 -12.60 -3.81
N GLN A 81 3.83 -12.13 -4.51
CA GLN A 81 3.40 -12.75 -5.77
C GLN A 81 4.52 -12.71 -6.82
N CYS A 82 5.24 -11.58 -6.96
CA CYS A 82 6.35 -11.47 -7.90
C CYS A 82 7.46 -12.50 -7.61
N VAL A 83 7.77 -12.70 -6.31
CA VAL A 83 8.75 -13.69 -5.86
C VAL A 83 8.25 -15.12 -6.10
N GLN A 84 6.98 -15.40 -5.80
CA GLN A 84 6.36 -16.71 -6.04
C GLN A 84 6.30 -17.06 -7.53
N ASP A 85 5.97 -16.11 -8.40
CA ASP A 85 5.91 -16.33 -9.83
C ASP A 85 7.29 -16.68 -10.41
N TYR A 86 8.36 -16.19 -9.77
CA TYR A 86 9.74 -16.47 -10.17
C TYR A 86 10.29 -17.79 -9.60
N PHE A 87 10.22 -18.00 -8.28
CA PHE A 87 10.83 -19.16 -7.61
C PHE A 87 9.90 -20.35 -7.37
N GLY A 88 8.58 -20.17 -7.54
CA GLY A 88 7.58 -21.14 -7.11
C GLY A 88 7.29 -21.09 -5.60
N THR A 89 6.72 -22.17 -5.05
CA THR A 89 6.06 -22.19 -3.74
C THR A 89 6.96 -22.20 -2.50
N PHE A 90 8.29 -22.26 -2.62
CA PHE A 90 9.15 -22.55 -1.47
C PHE A 90 10.40 -21.67 -1.41
N GLN A 91 10.26 -20.50 -0.79
CA GLN A 91 11.37 -19.88 -0.06
C GLN A 91 10.88 -19.36 1.30
N LEU A 92 11.69 -19.57 2.33
CA LEU A 92 11.51 -19.02 3.67
C LEU A 92 11.55 -17.50 3.57
N MET A 93 10.36 -16.93 3.50
CA MET A 93 10.17 -15.51 3.31
C MET A 93 10.05 -14.83 4.66
N PHE A 94 10.92 -13.87 4.90
CA PHE A 94 10.82 -13.00 6.06
C PHE A 94 10.66 -11.58 5.54
N PRO A 95 9.50 -10.94 5.70
CA PRO A 95 9.40 -9.51 5.53
C PRO A 95 9.95 -8.91 6.81
N LEU A 96 11.27 -9.01 6.92
CA LEU A 96 12.03 -8.50 8.04
C LEU A 96 12.40 -7.06 7.72
N ILE A 97 12.03 -6.16 8.64
CA ILE A 97 12.75 -4.91 8.84
C ILE A 97 14.07 -5.24 9.58
N TYR A 98 14.88 -6.13 8.99
CA TYR A 98 16.18 -6.51 9.53
C TYR A 98 17.24 -6.16 8.49
N MET A 99 17.87 -5.03 8.74
CA MET A 99 18.99 -4.47 7.99
C MET A 99 20.29 -5.21 8.35
N GLY A 100 20.26 -6.53 8.36
CA GLY A 100 21.46 -7.33 8.62
C GLY A 100 22.46 -7.19 7.47
N GLU A 101 23.74 -7.05 7.82
CA GLU A 101 24.87 -6.77 6.92
C GLU A 101 25.24 -7.91 5.95
N ASP A 102 24.45 -8.98 5.88
CA ASP A 102 24.81 -10.20 5.14
C ASP A 102 24.28 -10.20 3.69
N ASN A 103 24.52 -9.11 2.96
CA ASN A 103 24.16 -8.96 1.54
C ASN A 103 25.41 -8.91 0.67
N ASN A 104 25.92 -10.09 0.31
CA ASN A 104 27.13 -10.18 -0.52
C ASN A 104 26.88 -9.88 -2.01
N SER A 105 25.63 -9.75 -2.44
CA SER A 105 25.26 -9.53 -3.86
C SER A 105 24.71 -8.13 -4.15
N GLY A 106 24.61 -7.27 -3.14
CA GLY A 106 24.03 -5.93 -3.26
C GLY A 106 22.54 -5.88 -2.94
N PHE A 107 21.87 -4.82 -3.40
CA PHE A 107 20.44 -4.63 -3.22
C PHE A 107 19.78 -3.90 -4.40
N THR A 108 18.46 -4.05 -4.53
CA THR A 108 17.61 -3.32 -5.47
C THR A 108 16.76 -2.32 -4.70
N GLY A 109 16.71 -1.07 -5.16
CA GLY A 109 15.74 -0.08 -4.68
C GLY A 109 14.63 0.10 -5.71
N ILE A 110 13.37 0.14 -5.27
CA ILE A 110 12.19 0.45 -6.09
C ILE A 110 11.45 1.60 -5.44
N ASP A 111 11.40 2.75 -6.10
CA ASP A 111 10.66 3.93 -5.65
C ASP A 111 9.23 3.89 -6.20
N VAL A 112 8.27 3.73 -5.29
CA VAL A 112 6.83 3.68 -5.58
C VAL A 112 6.10 4.97 -5.24
N THR A 113 6.81 6.07 -4.98
CA THR A 113 6.21 7.40 -4.70
C THR A 113 5.15 7.78 -5.72
N GLU A 114 5.41 7.49 -6.99
CA GLU A 114 4.47 7.64 -8.10
C GLU A 114 4.20 6.25 -8.70
N PRO A 115 3.18 5.51 -8.23
CA PRO A 115 2.96 4.12 -8.66
C PRO A 115 2.69 3.94 -10.16
N PHE A 116 2.27 5.01 -10.86
CA PHE A 116 2.11 5.01 -12.31
C PHE A 116 3.43 5.18 -13.08
N SER A 117 4.47 5.70 -12.42
CA SER A 117 5.80 5.95 -12.96
C SER A 117 6.89 5.58 -11.93
N PRO A 118 6.91 4.31 -11.46
CA PRO A 118 7.86 3.87 -10.45
C PRO A 118 9.30 3.97 -10.99
N ALA A 119 10.26 4.10 -10.08
CA ALA A 119 11.68 4.07 -10.42
C ALA A 119 12.42 2.91 -9.77
N TYR A 120 13.62 2.64 -10.26
CA TYR A 120 14.47 1.60 -9.71
C TYR A 120 15.95 2.02 -9.68
N CYS A 121 16.74 1.29 -8.88
CA CYS A 121 18.19 1.26 -9.00
C CYS A 121 18.74 -0.09 -8.49
N PHE A 122 19.96 -0.42 -8.90
CA PHE A 122 20.74 -1.49 -8.32
C PHE A 122 21.95 -0.93 -7.61
N TRP A 123 22.32 -1.51 -6.48
CA TRP A 123 23.44 -1.04 -5.67
C TRP A 123 24.37 -2.19 -5.30
N PRO A 124 25.70 -2.06 -5.51
CA PRO A 124 26.64 -3.18 -5.36
C PRO A 124 26.89 -3.60 -3.92
N GLY A 125 26.62 -2.72 -2.95
CA GLY A 125 26.91 -2.90 -1.53
C GLY A 125 27.52 -1.61 -0.94
N TRP A 126 27.65 -1.54 0.39
CA TRP A 126 28.14 -0.33 1.08
C TRP A 126 29.67 -0.30 1.21
N ASP A 127 30.31 -1.46 1.33
CA ASP A 127 31.76 -1.58 1.51
C ASP A 127 32.54 -1.64 0.19
N GLY A 128 31.86 -1.35 -0.92
CA GLY A 128 32.33 -1.67 -2.26
C GLY A 128 32.21 -3.17 -2.47
N ASP A 129 32.26 -3.61 -3.72
CA ASP A 129 32.24 -5.02 -3.99
C ASP A 129 33.62 -5.58 -4.30
N HIS A 130 33.73 -6.90 -4.23
CA HIS A 130 34.90 -7.63 -4.70
C HIS A 130 35.15 -7.50 -6.21
N TYR A 131 34.29 -6.76 -6.94
CA TYR A 131 34.28 -6.65 -8.41
C TYR A 131 34.68 -5.26 -8.92
N GLY A 132 35.07 -4.34 -8.03
CA GLY A 132 35.68 -3.05 -8.39
C GLY A 132 34.71 -1.91 -8.70
N PHE A 133 33.41 -2.06 -8.40
CA PHE A 133 32.47 -0.96 -8.53
C PHE A 133 32.60 0.02 -7.35
N PRO A 134 32.51 1.34 -7.61
CA PRO A 134 32.48 2.32 -6.53
C PRO A 134 31.30 2.03 -5.59
N PRO A 135 31.50 2.03 -4.26
CA PRO A 135 30.42 1.81 -3.27
C PRO A 135 29.27 2.82 -3.36
N ASP A 136 29.50 3.93 -4.06
CA ASP A 136 28.66 5.13 -3.99
C ASP A 136 27.82 5.37 -5.25
N TYR A 137 27.83 4.43 -6.20
CA TYR A 137 27.20 4.65 -7.50
C TYR A 137 26.12 3.59 -7.81
N PRO A 138 24.87 4.00 -8.12
CA PRO A 138 23.85 3.07 -8.58
C PRO A 138 24.25 2.52 -9.96
N ILE A 139 24.13 1.21 -10.13
CA ILE A 139 24.53 0.52 -11.36
C ILE A 139 23.31 0.36 -12.26
N ASP A 140 23.50 0.54 -13.56
CA ASP A 140 22.48 0.23 -14.55
C ASP A 140 22.18 -1.29 -14.60
N PRO A 141 21.03 -1.71 -15.15
CA PRO A 141 20.65 -3.13 -15.16
C PRO A 141 21.67 -4.05 -15.84
N GLU A 142 22.32 -3.59 -16.91
CA GLU A 142 23.27 -4.38 -17.68
C GLU A 142 24.55 -4.60 -16.87
N GLY A 143 25.14 -3.50 -16.37
CA GLY A 143 26.31 -3.56 -15.50
C GLY A 143 26.07 -4.40 -14.25
N PHE A 144 24.86 -4.32 -13.67
CA PHE A 144 24.52 -5.12 -12.50
C PHE A 144 24.37 -6.61 -12.80
N ALA A 145 23.77 -6.99 -13.92
CA ALA A 145 23.64 -8.40 -14.33
C ALA A 145 25.00 -9.02 -14.67
N LEU A 146 25.81 -8.32 -15.48
CA LEU A 146 27.12 -8.80 -15.94
C LEU A 146 28.09 -9.00 -14.78
N ARG A 147 27.98 -8.21 -13.70
CA ARG A 147 28.78 -8.37 -12.47
C ARG A 147 28.85 -9.80 -11.94
N TYR A 148 27.80 -10.61 -12.14
CA TYR A 148 27.79 -11.99 -11.65
C TYR A 148 28.73 -12.93 -12.43
N TYR A 149 28.97 -12.63 -13.71
CA TYR A 149 29.70 -13.50 -14.63
C TYR A 149 31.14 -13.05 -14.89
N VAL A 150 31.49 -11.82 -14.50
CA VAL A 150 32.85 -11.30 -14.70
C VAL A 150 33.76 -11.78 -13.56
N GLU A 151 34.41 -12.93 -13.75
CA GLU A 151 35.64 -13.20 -13.03
C GLU A 151 36.75 -12.25 -13.54
N PRO A 152 37.71 -11.82 -12.69
CA PRO A 152 38.81 -10.99 -13.15
C PRO A 152 39.59 -11.64 -14.30
N GLY A 153 39.40 -11.13 -15.53
CA GLY A 153 40.07 -11.61 -16.74
C GLY A 153 39.19 -12.39 -17.72
N GLU A 154 37.92 -12.64 -17.41
CA GLU A 154 36.94 -13.18 -18.35
C GLU A 154 36.04 -12.07 -18.91
N GLU A 155 35.85 -12.08 -20.24
CA GLU A 155 34.88 -11.22 -20.91
C GLU A 155 33.55 -11.99 -21.01
N PHE A 156 32.48 -11.41 -20.46
CA PHE A 156 31.13 -11.91 -20.59
C PHE A 156 30.29 -10.82 -21.24
N GLU A 157 29.69 -11.10 -22.40
CA GLU A 157 28.95 -10.09 -23.15
C GLU A 157 27.45 -10.15 -22.83
N PHE A 158 26.74 -9.06 -23.10
CA PHE A 158 25.28 -8.98 -22.93
C PHE A 158 24.54 -10.12 -23.66
N GLN A 159 25.05 -10.54 -24.81
CA GLN A 159 24.50 -11.60 -25.66
C GLN A 159 24.55 -12.97 -24.99
N ASP A 160 25.45 -13.17 -24.02
CA ASP A 160 25.62 -14.42 -23.28
C ASP A 160 24.66 -14.55 -22.10
N LEU A 161 23.99 -13.45 -21.71
CA LEU A 161 22.95 -13.47 -20.67
C LEU A 161 21.75 -14.32 -21.13
N GLN A 162 20.99 -14.85 -20.17
CA GLN A 162 19.71 -15.48 -20.48
C GLN A 162 18.77 -14.48 -21.19
N LYS A 163 18.01 -14.95 -22.18
CA LYS A 163 17.17 -14.08 -23.01
C LYS A 163 16.18 -13.27 -22.17
N GLU A 164 15.61 -13.88 -21.15
CA GLU A 164 14.67 -13.24 -20.23
C GLU A 164 15.32 -12.08 -19.46
N VAL A 165 16.60 -12.20 -19.11
CA VAL A 165 17.38 -11.13 -18.46
C VAL A 165 17.69 -10.03 -19.47
N GLN A 166 18.08 -10.37 -20.71
CA GLN A 166 18.27 -9.38 -21.77
C GLN A 166 16.99 -8.56 -22.03
N ASP A 167 15.85 -9.25 -22.15
CA ASP A 167 14.53 -8.61 -22.34
C ASP A 167 14.19 -7.69 -21.16
N ALA A 168 14.47 -8.11 -19.91
CA ALA A 168 14.28 -7.30 -18.72
C ALA A 168 15.19 -6.07 -18.69
N ILE A 169 16.47 -6.19 -19.06
CA ILE A 169 17.42 -5.08 -19.15
C ILE A 169 16.91 -4.03 -20.15
N LEU A 170 16.55 -4.46 -21.36
CA LEU A 170 16.05 -3.56 -22.40
C LEU A 170 14.75 -2.87 -21.96
N ALA A 171 13.87 -3.56 -21.26
CA ALA A 171 12.66 -2.96 -20.71
C ALA A 171 12.98 -1.92 -19.62
N LEU A 172 13.92 -2.22 -18.72
CA LEU A 172 14.32 -1.33 -17.61
C LEU A 172 15.07 -0.08 -18.08
N GLN A 173 15.77 -0.11 -19.22
CA GLN A 173 16.42 1.09 -19.78
C GLN A 173 15.43 2.20 -20.14
N GLY A 174 14.16 1.87 -20.38
CA GLY A 174 13.09 2.84 -20.61
C GLY A 174 12.39 3.35 -19.35
N GLU A 175 12.76 2.83 -18.17
CA GLU A 175 12.12 3.15 -16.89
C GLU A 175 12.87 4.24 -16.13
N ARG A 176 12.19 4.89 -15.18
CA ARG A 176 12.80 5.95 -14.35
C ARG A 176 13.90 5.33 -13.46
N PHE A 177 15.10 5.92 -13.48
CA PHE A 177 16.24 5.44 -12.71
C PHE A 177 16.51 6.34 -11.49
N ILE A 178 16.77 5.74 -10.32
CA ILE A 178 17.14 6.44 -9.09
C ILE A 178 18.64 6.72 -9.15
N GLY A 179 19.02 7.85 -9.75
CA GLY A 179 20.41 8.26 -9.90
C GLY A 179 21.05 8.90 -8.65
N SER A 180 20.27 9.20 -7.61
CA SER A 180 20.74 9.92 -6.42
C SER A 180 20.80 9.00 -5.20
N ARG A 181 22.01 8.81 -4.66
CA ARG A 181 22.25 8.14 -3.39
C ARG A 181 21.45 8.75 -2.24
N GLN A 182 21.28 10.07 -2.24
CA GLN A 182 20.57 10.80 -1.19
C GLN A 182 19.15 10.26 -0.96
N THR A 183 18.48 9.82 -2.02
CA THR A 183 17.14 9.21 -1.94
C THR A 183 17.15 7.93 -1.10
N LEU A 184 18.19 7.11 -1.30
CA LEU A 184 18.38 5.86 -0.57
C LEU A 184 18.83 6.16 0.85
N ASP A 185 19.84 7.02 1.05
CA ASP A 185 20.30 7.40 2.38
C ASP A 185 19.13 7.96 3.22
N GLU A 186 18.30 8.84 2.66
CA GLU A 186 17.11 9.36 3.32
C GLU A 186 16.09 8.26 3.66
N ALA A 187 15.79 7.36 2.70
CA ALA A 187 14.89 6.24 2.95
C ALA A 187 15.39 5.33 4.10
N TRP A 188 16.70 5.07 4.11
CA TRP A 188 17.38 4.25 5.12
C TRP A 188 17.42 4.94 6.47
N GLU A 189 17.72 6.23 6.55
CA GLU A 189 17.72 6.98 7.82
C GLU A 189 16.32 7.06 8.44
N ASN A 190 15.28 7.14 7.60
CA ASN A 190 13.88 7.23 8.01
C ASN A 190 13.16 5.87 8.06
N TRP A 191 13.90 4.77 8.19
CA TRP A 191 13.35 3.40 8.27
C TRP A 191 12.47 3.16 9.50
N SER A 192 12.53 4.03 10.52
CA SER A 192 11.71 3.88 11.72
C SER A 192 10.21 4.04 11.38
N PRO A 193 9.36 3.09 11.77
CA PRO A 193 7.91 3.15 11.52
C PRO A 193 7.18 4.19 12.38
N THR A 194 7.88 4.86 13.30
CA THR A 194 7.25 5.87 14.17
C THR A 194 7.05 7.17 13.43
N LEU A 195 5.81 7.38 12.97
CA LEU A 195 5.28 8.65 12.46
C LEU A 195 5.04 9.69 13.57
N ASP A 196 5.63 9.49 14.76
CA ASP A 196 5.31 10.19 16.02
C ASP A 196 5.71 11.69 16.02
N GLU A 197 6.38 12.19 14.97
CA GLU A 197 6.94 13.55 14.93
C GLU A 197 6.39 14.41 13.78
N MET A 198 5.09 14.39 13.55
CA MET A 198 4.50 15.15 12.44
C MET A 198 3.48 16.19 12.92
N ASP A 199 3.84 17.46 12.71
CA ASP A 199 2.96 18.61 12.86
C ASP A 199 1.87 18.55 11.78
N GLU A 200 0.71 17.98 12.11
CA GLU A 200 -0.47 18.08 11.25
C GLU A 200 -0.80 19.55 11.00
N GLU A 201 -0.87 19.96 9.73
CA GLU A 201 -1.28 21.32 9.37
C GLU A 201 -2.66 21.61 10.01
N PRO A 202 -2.78 22.71 10.77
CA PRO A 202 -4.00 22.98 11.52
C PRO A 202 -5.18 23.12 10.55
N PRO A 203 -6.38 22.61 10.93
CA PRO A 203 -7.57 22.77 10.09
C PRO A 203 -7.86 24.25 9.83
N SER A 204 -8.44 24.54 8.65
CA SER A 204 -8.92 25.89 8.36
C SER A 204 -9.97 26.32 9.39
N GLU A 205 -10.13 27.64 9.59
CA GLU A 205 -11.14 28.16 10.52
C GLU A 205 -12.56 27.70 10.17
N ASP A 206 -12.91 27.66 8.86
CA ASP A 206 -14.20 27.12 8.40
C ASP A 206 -14.40 25.65 8.79
N ALA A 207 -13.35 24.84 8.68
CA ALA A 207 -13.40 23.43 9.08
C ALA A 207 -13.53 23.29 10.60
N LYS A 208 -12.88 24.15 11.38
CA LYS A 208 -13.03 24.20 12.85
C LYS A 208 -14.45 24.59 13.26
N GLU A 209 -15.01 25.62 12.64
CA GLU A 209 -16.37 26.11 12.91
C GLU A 209 -17.43 25.06 12.52
N PHE A 210 -17.27 24.45 11.34
CA PHE A 210 -18.14 23.35 10.92
C PHE A 210 -18.08 22.18 11.90
N THR A 211 -16.88 21.76 12.30
CA THR A 211 -16.69 20.66 13.26
C THR A 211 -17.32 20.97 14.61
N LYS A 212 -17.17 22.21 15.10
CA LYS A 212 -17.81 22.66 16.33
C LYS A 212 -19.34 22.58 16.22
N THR A 213 -19.91 23.05 15.13
CA THR A 213 -21.36 23.04 14.90
C THR A 213 -21.88 21.61 14.78
N LEU A 214 -21.17 20.75 14.05
CA LEU A 214 -21.51 19.33 13.92
C LEU A 214 -21.49 18.64 15.28
N ARG A 215 -20.49 18.92 16.13
CA ARG A 215 -20.42 18.39 17.49
C ARG A 215 -21.61 18.83 18.35
N THR A 216 -22.01 20.11 18.28
CA THR A 216 -23.21 20.59 18.97
C THR A 216 -24.48 19.88 18.49
N ALA A 217 -24.60 19.60 17.19
CA ALA A 217 -25.73 18.84 16.65
C ALA A 217 -25.74 17.38 17.13
N ILE A 218 -24.57 16.75 17.21
CA ILE A 218 -24.37 15.39 17.78
C ILE A 218 -24.81 15.37 19.24
N GLU A 219 -24.31 16.31 20.06
CA GLU A 219 -24.63 16.43 21.48
C GLU A 219 -26.13 16.65 21.72
N ALA A 220 -26.78 17.42 20.85
CA ALA A 220 -28.22 17.66 20.92
C ALA A 220 -29.07 16.45 20.45
N GLY A 221 -28.48 15.48 19.74
CA GLY A 221 -29.21 14.33 19.17
C GLY A 221 -30.31 14.71 18.17
N SER A 222 -30.32 15.95 17.67
CA SER A 222 -31.43 16.49 16.87
C SER A 222 -31.26 16.16 15.39
N THR A 223 -32.20 15.37 14.86
CA THR A 223 -32.26 15.06 13.41
C THR A 223 -32.64 16.30 12.59
N GLU A 224 -33.45 17.20 13.15
CA GLU A 224 -33.84 18.45 12.49
C GLU A 224 -32.63 19.38 12.31
N ASN A 225 -31.80 19.54 13.35
CA ASN A 225 -30.59 20.36 13.28
C ASN A 225 -29.59 19.78 12.26
N ALA A 226 -29.45 18.45 12.23
CA ALA A 226 -28.61 17.78 11.25
C ALA A 226 -29.15 18.00 9.81
N GLN A 227 -30.47 17.98 9.62
CA GLN A 227 -31.07 18.27 8.32
C GLN A 227 -30.84 19.73 7.90
N GLN A 228 -31.09 20.69 8.79
CA GLN A 228 -30.85 22.12 8.52
C GLN A 228 -29.38 22.38 8.19
N MET A 229 -28.45 21.72 8.89
CA MET A 229 -27.02 21.80 8.60
C MET A 229 -26.68 21.20 7.25
N ALA A 230 -27.25 20.03 6.91
CA ALA A 230 -27.07 19.40 5.61
C ALA A 230 -27.56 20.32 4.48
N ASP A 231 -28.72 20.95 4.65
CA ASP A 231 -29.30 21.87 3.68
C ASP A 231 -28.45 23.15 3.51
N GLY A 232 -27.77 23.57 4.58
CA GLY A 232 -26.81 24.68 4.58
C GLY A 232 -25.41 24.35 4.07
N LEU A 233 -25.09 23.08 3.77
CA LEU A 233 -23.78 22.71 3.24
C LEU A 233 -23.55 23.35 1.86
N SER A 234 -22.46 24.10 1.75
CA SER A 234 -22.03 24.75 0.51
C SER A 234 -21.13 23.83 -0.32
N SER A 235 -21.14 24.03 -1.65
CA SER A 235 -20.19 23.42 -2.59
C SER A 235 -18.78 24.00 -2.53
N THR A 236 -18.39 24.64 -1.42
CA THR A 236 -17.03 25.14 -1.21
C THR A 236 -16.11 24.01 -0.73
N SER A 237 -14.93 23.89 -1.36
CA SER A 237 -13.96 22.82 -1.09
C SER A 237 -13.57 22.67 0.39
N GLY A 238 -13.49 23.76 1.16
CA GLY A 238 -13.11 23.73 2.57
C GLY A 238 -14.11 23.01 3.49
N VAL A 239 -15.40 23.06 3.16
CA VAL A 239 -16.47 22.42 3.96
C VAL A 239 -16.47 20.90 3.76
N ALA A 240 -16.33 20.45 2.51
CA ALA A 240 -16.21 19.03 2.19
C ALA A 240 -14.97 18.40 2.84
N GLU A 241 -13.83 19.11 2.81
CA GLU A 241 -12.60 18.66 3.44
C GLU A 241 -12.70 18.65 4.97
N GLY A 242 -13.32 19.68 5.57
CA GLY A 242 -13.63 19.70 7.00
C GLY A 242 -14.49 18.52 7.43
N LEU A 243 -15.56 18.22 6.69
CA LEU A 243 -16.41 17.06 6.94
C LEU A 243 -15.63 15.74 6.83
N ARG A 244 -14.81 15.56 5.78
CA ARG A 244 -13.96 14.37 5.62
C ARG A 244 -13.02 14.19 6.81
N ARG A 245 -12.36 15.27 7.27
CA ARG A 245 -11.48 15.22 8.45
C ARG A 245 -12.23 14.83 9.71
N THR A 246 -13.43 15.36 9.93
CA THR A 246 -14.24 15.03 11.11
C THR A 246 -14.75 13.60 11.06
N LEU A 247 -15.28 13.15 9.93
CA LEU A 247 -15.67 11.76 9.70
C LEU A 247 -14.50 10.79 9.91
N ARG A 248 -13.29 11.21 9.54
CA ARG A 248 -12.09 10.40 9.74
C ARG A 248 -11.66 10.26 11.19
N ARG A 249 -12.07 11.19 12.07
CA ARG A 249 -11.67 11.21 13.49
C ARG A 249 -12.75 10.70 14.43
N GLU A 250 -14.03 10.89 14.09
CA GLU A 250 -15.16 10.66 14.98
C GLU A 250 -16.18 9.72 14.36
N ARG A 251 -16.67 8.75 15.15
CA ARG A 251 -17.84 7.93 14.77
C ARG A 251 -19.11 8.78 14.92
N LEU A 252 -19.77 9.07 13.81
CA LEU A 252 -20.99 9.87 13.83
C LEU A 252 -22.24 9.04 14.16
N PRO A 253 -23.15 9.56 15.01
CA PRO A 253 -24.44 8.92 15.28
C PRO A 253 -25.36 8.94 14.05
N LYS A 254 -26.39 8.09 14.08
CA LYS A 254 -27.38 7.95 12.99
C LYS A 254 -28.16 9.24 12.68
N CYS A 255 -28.34 10.14 13.66
CA CYS A 255 -29.01 11.42 13.42
C CYS A 255 -28.24 12.31 12.43
N CYS A 256 -26.93 12.09 12.25
CA CYS A 256 -26.09 12.83 11.30
C CYS A 256 -26.14 12.29 9.87
N ASP A 257 -26.86 11.20 9.60
CA ASP A 257 -26.94 10.63 8.25
C ASP A 257 -27.27 11.64 7.13
N PRO A 258 -28.18 12.63 7.31
CA PRO A 258 -28.44 13.62 6.27
C PRO A 258 -27.20 14.45 5.93
N VAL A 259 -26.43 14.87 6.94
CA VAL A 259 -25.18 15.64 6.78
C VAL A 259 -24.15 14.80 6.04
N ILE A 260 -23.99 13.54 6.44
CA ILE A 260 -23.07 12.59 5.81
C ILE A 260 -23.41 12.47 4.32
N VAL A 261 -24.64 12.09 3.99
CA VAL A 261 -25.08 11.86 2.60
C VAL A 261 -24.91 13.12 1.74
N LYS A 262 -25.40 14.26 2.23
CA LYS A 262 -25.35 15.51 1.46
C LYS A 262 -23.92 15.98 1.23
N GLY A 263 -23.05 15.86 2.24
CA GLY A 263 -21.64 16.16 2.12
C GLY A 263 -20.94 15.33 1.04
N PHE A 264 -21.24 14.04 0.94
CA PHE A 264 -20.67 13.19 -0.12
C PHE A 264 -21.19 13.52 -1.51
N ILE A 265 -22.47 13.85 -1.65
CA ILE A 265 -23.02 14.31 -2.93
C ILE A 265 -22.33 15.60 -3.38
N ILE A 266 -22.10 16.54 -2.46
CA ILE A 266 -21.36 17.76 -2.76
C ILE A 266 -19.92 17.45 -3.16
N ALA A 267 -19.23 16.61 -2.38
CA ALA A 267 -17.86 16.22 -2.67
C ALA A 267 -17.72 15.57 -4.06
N GLN A 268 -18.71 14.77 -4.49
CA GLN A 268 -18.74 14.20 -5.83
C GLN A 268 -19.05 15.18 -6.95
N HIS A 269 -19.92 16.16 -6.72
CA HIS A 269 -20.09 17.25 -7.68
C HIS A 269 -18.78 18.03 -7.87
N LEU A 270 -18.01 18.24 -6.80
CA LEU A 270 -16.77 19.01 -6.86
C LEU A 270 -15.61 18.24 -7.46
N SER A 271 -15.52 16.93 -7.22
CA SER A 271 -14.43 16.12 -7.73
C SER A 271 -14.56 15.84 -9.23
N ASN A 272 -15.78 15.87 -9.79
CA ASN A 272 -16.09 15.33 -11.12
C ASN A 272 -15.49 13.93 -11.34
N SER A 273 -15.28 13.17 -10.26
CA SER A 273 -14.60 11.89 -10.29
C SER A 273 -15.59 10.74 -10.45
N ASN A 274 -15.20 9.74 -11.23
CA ASN A 274 -15.91 8.45 -11.28
C ASN A 274 -15.54 7.54 -10.10
N GLU A 275 -14.96 8.09 -9.04
CA GLU A 275 -14.57 7.39 -7.83
C GLU A 275 -15.30 7.95 -6.62
N LEU A 276 -15.95 7.07 -5.86
CA LEU A 276 -16.52 7.41 -4.56
C LEU A 276 -15.57 6.93 -3.46
N ASP A 277 -14.92 7.88 -2.80
CA ASP A 277 -14.01 7.61 -1.68
C ASP A 277 -14.74 7.81 -0.34
N LEU A 278 -14.98 6.70 0.36
CA LEU A 278 -15.53 6.60 1.72
C LEU A 278 -14.49 6.09 2.72
N SER A 279 -13.21 6.13 2.36
CA SER A 279 -12.15 5.50 3.14
C SER A 279 -11.92 6.19 4.49
N TRP A 280 -11.77 5.35 5.51
CA TRP A 280 -11.38 5.70 6.88
C TRP A 280 -12.30 6.68 7.59
N MET A 281 -13.58 6.68 7.26
CA MET A 281 -14.59 7.60 7.81
C MET A 281 -15.34 7.03 9.01
N GLN A 282 -14.90 5.88 9.53
CA GLN A 282 -15.50 5.20 10.68
C GLN A 282 -17.03 5.02 10.54
N LEU A 283 -17.50 4.83 9.30
CA LEU A 283 -18.91 4.71 8.99
C LEU A 283 -19.41 3.32 9.39
N SER A 284 -20.61 3.28 9.97
CA SER A 284 -21.32 2.01 10.16
C SER A 284 -21.75 1.42 8.80
N PRO A 285 -21.96 0.10 8.70
CA PRO A 285 -22.50 -0.54 7.49
C PRO A 285 -23.75 0.12 6.92
N ALA A 286 -24.66 0.55 7.80
CA ALA A 286 -25.90 1.22 7.41
C ALA A 286 -25.63 2.60 6.77
N GLN A 287 -24.67 3.35 7.31
CA GLN A 287 -24.25 4.64 6.76
C GLN A 287 -23.56 4.48 5.40
N VAL A 288 -22.65 3.51 5.28
CA VAL A 288 -21.99 3.17 4.01
C VAL A 288 -23.03 2.89 2.92
N LEU A 289 -23.99 2.00 3.20
CA LEU A 289 -25.07 1.66 2.27
C LEU A 289 -25.94 2.88 1.91
N LYS A 290 -26.22 3.75 2.88
CA LYS A 290 -27.06 4.94 2.68
C LYS A 290 -26.37 5.95 1.76
N VAL A 291 -25.08 6.21 1.97
CA VAL A 291 -24.29 7.11 1.10
C VAL A 291 -24.18 6.53 -0.30
N ILE A 292 -23.81 5.26 -0.43
CA ILE A 292 -23.66 4.59 -1.73
C ILE A 292 -24.98 4.62 -2.51
N ARG A 293 -26.11 4.29 -1.87
CA ARG A 293 -27.43 4.37 -2.52
C ARG A 293 -27.74 5.78 -3.00
N ALA A 294 -27.52 6.79 -2.16
CA ALA A 294 -27.81 8.17 -2.52
C ALA A 294 -26.94 8.68 -3.69
N VAL A 295 -25.67 8.29 -3.74
CA VAL A 295 -24.77 8.65 -4.84
C VAL A 295 -25.13 7.89 -6.11
N LEU A 296 -25.36 6.58 -6.02
CA LEU A 296 -25.69 5.73 -7.18
C LEU A 296 -27.06 6.03 -7.80
N GLN A 297 -28.04 6.44 -6.99
CA GLN A 297 -29.39 6.80 -7.47
C GLN A 297 -29.45 8.19 -8.11
N ASN A 298 -28.37 8.97 -8.04
CA ASN A 298 -28.31 10.25 -8.70
C ASN A 298 -27.76 10.06 -10.12
N ASP A 299 -28.61 10.26 -11.12
CA ASP A 299 -28.30 10.08 -12.55
C ASP A 299 -27.11 10.91 -13.04
N SER A 300 -26.73 11.95 -12.28
CA SER A 300 -25.58 12.81 -12.61
C SER A 300 -24.24 12.12 -12.36
N PHE A 301 -24.22 11.02 -11.61
CA PHE A 301 -22.99 10.33 -11.24
C PHE A 301 -22.89 8.94 -11.87
N LYS A 302 -21.70 8.64 -12.40
CA LYS A 302 -21.35 7.31 -12.89
C LYS A 302 -20.08 6.84 -12.20
N ILE A 303 -20.25 6.30 -10.99
CA ILE A 303 -19.11 5.78 -10.25
C ILE A 303 -18.70 4.41 -10.81
N SER A 304 -17.40 4.26 -11.05
CA SER A 304 -16.75 3.04 -11.51
C SER A 304 -15.77 2.48 -10.48
N SER A 305 -15.46 3.26 -9.45
CA SER A 305 -14.53 2.93 -8.38
C SER A 305 -15.14 3.30 -7.04
N LEU A 306 -15.07 2.40 -6.06
CA LEU A 306 -15.58 2.60 -4.72
C LEU A 306 -14.48 2.25 -3.71
N ASP A 307 -14.10 3.20 -2.86
CA ASP A 307 -13.17 2.95 -1.77
C ASP A 307 -13.92 3.00 -0.44
N ILE A 308 -13.98 1.89 0.29
CA ILE A 308 -14.55 1.83 1.63
C ILE A 308 -13.53 1.35 2.65
N SER A 309 -12.23 1.45 2.33
CA SER A 309 -11.12 1.03 3.18
C SER A 309 -11.20 1.68 4.57
N GLY A 310 -10.70 1.03 5.61
CA GLY A 310 -10.61 1.57 6.97
C GLY A 310 -11.92 1.69 7.74
N ASN A 311 -13.04 1.31 7.16
CA ASN A 311 -14.32 1.24 7.86
C ASN A 311 -14.42 -0.10 8.59
N SER A 312 -13.90 -0.15 9.82
CA SER A 312 -13.68 -1.40 10.57
C SER A 312 -14.93 -2.26 10.79
N ASP A 313 -16.11 -1.66 10.69
CA ASP A 313 -17.39 -2.34 10.88
C ASP A 313 -18.00 -2.89 9.58
N VAL A 314 -17.42 -2.60 8.41
CA VAL A 314 -17.84 -3.15 7.11
C VAL A 314 -17.62 -4.66 7.06
N THR A 315 -18.64 -5.38 6.60
CA THR A 315 -18.66 -6.85 6.49
C THR A 315 -18.91 -7.30 5.06
N ILE A 316 -18.74 -8.61 4.79
CA ILE A 316 -19.17 -9.23 3.51
C ILE A 316 -20.66 -9.02 3.25
N GLY A 317 -21.50 -9.08 4.27
CA GLY A 317 -22.92 -8.76 4.14
C GLY A 317 -23.13 -7.32 3.65
N THR A 318 -22.33 -6.39 4.12
CA THR A 318 -22.35 -4.99 3.66
C THR A 318 -22.00 -4.91 2.17
N LEU A 319 -20.94 -5.60 1.74
CA LEU A 319 -20.54 -5.67 0.33
C LEU A 319 -21.63 -6.30 -0.54
N SER A 320 -22.22 -7.41 -0.10
CA SER A 320 -23.31 -8.08 -0.82
C SER A 320 -24.51 -7.15 -1.00
N GLU A 321 -24.88 -6.39 0.02
CA GLU A 321 -25.95 -5.40 -0.08
C GLU A 321 -25.63 -4.24 -1.04
N ILE A 322 -24.35 -3.85 -1.17
CA ILE A 322 -23.91 -2.87 -2.18
C ILE A 322 -24.11 -3.43 -3.58
N PHE A 323 -23.68 -4.67 -3.84
CA PHE A 323 -23.75 -5.28 -5.17
C PHE A 323 -25.15 -5.73 -5.58
N LYS A 324 -26.10 -5.85 -4.64
CA LYS A 324 -27.53 -6.00 -4.95
C LYS A 324 -28.16 -4.73 -5.54
N LEU A 325 -27.50 -3.57 -5.42
CA LEU A 325 -27.98 -2.33 -6.04
C LEU A 325 -27.82 -2.42 -7.55
N ARG A 326 -28.88 -2.10 -8.29
CA ARG A 326 -28.90 -2.21 -9.75
C ARG A 326 -27.78 -1.39 -10.40
N GLU A 327 -27.53 -0.21 -9.86
CA GLU A 327 -26.56 0.77 -10.35
C GLU A 327 -25.11 0.39 -10.01
N ALA A 328 -24.90 -0.51 -9.05
CA ALA A 328 -23.58 -1.04 -8.70
C ALA A 328 -22.97 -1.91 -9.79
N SER A 329 -23.74 -2.29 -10.82
CA SER A 329 -23.24 -2.96 -12.02
C SER A 329 -22.17 -2.17 -12.79
N ASN A 330 -22.08 -0.86 -12.57
CA ASN A 330 -21.04 -0.01 -13.16
C ASN A 330 -19.71 -0.02 -12.37
N LEU A 331 -19.71 -0.57 -11.16
CA LEU A 331 -18.50 -0.64 -10.33
C LEU A 331 -17.52 -1.64 -10.93
N LYS A 332 -16.35 -1.14 -11.33
CA LYS A 332 -15.22 -1.93 -11.83
C LYS A 332 -14.22 -2.24 -10.75
N ARG A 333 -14.07 -1.38 -9.75
CA ARG A 333 -13.07 -1.52 -8.68
C ARG A 333 -13.69 -1.23 -7.32
N VAL A 334 -13.41 -2.08 -6.35
CA VAL A 334 -13.78 -1.86 -4.94
C VAL A 334 -12.57 -2.08 -4.04
N PHE A 335 -12.24 -1.09 -3.21
CA PHE A 335 -11.15 -1.14 -2.23
C PHE A 335 -11.72 -1.33 -0.82
N VAL A 336 -11.20 -2.31 -0.10
CA VAL A 336 -11.63 -2.69 1.26
C VAL A 336 -10.44 -2.88 2.21
N PHE A 337 -9.36 -2.13 2.01
CA PHE A 337 -8.15 -2.24 2.84
C PHE A 337 -8.47 -1.88 4.30
N GLY A 338 -7.89 -2.55 5.28
CA GLY A 338 -8.11 -2.22 6.70
C GLY A 338 -9.56 -2.39 7.17
N CYS A 339 -10.35 -3.23 6.50
CA CYS A 339 -11.70 -3.64 6.93
C CYS A 339 -11.66 -5.04 7.55
N PRO A 340 -11.26 -5.18 8.84
CA PRO A 340 -11.06 -6.48 9.48
C PRO A 340 -12.26 -7.40 9.35
N LYS A 341 -13.50 -6.93 9.41
CA LYS A 341 -14.68 -7.83 9.34
C LYS A 341 -15.01 -8.32 7.92
N VAL A 342 -14.15 -8.03 6.95
CA VAL A 342 -14.14 -8.61 5.61
C VAL A 342 -13.08 -9.74 5.57
N GLU A 343 -12.90 -10.49 6.68
CA GLU A 343 -11.91 -11.58 6.74
C GLU A 343 -12.24 -12.72 5.76
N ASP A 344 -11.14 -13.26 5.22
CA ASP A 344 -10.85 -14.68 4.94
C ASP A 344 -11.49 -15.37 3.74
N PHE A 345 -11.23 -14.86 2.54
CA PHE A 345 -11.54 -15.61 1.32
C PHE A 345 -10.46 -15.42 0.24
N ARG A 346 -10.12 -16.51 -0.46
CA ARG A 346 -9.34 -16.45 -1.69
C ARG A 346 -10.02 -15.46 -2.65
N ARG A 347 -9.24 -14.62 -3.35
CA ARG A 347 -9.76 -13.53 -4.23
C ARG A 347 -10.93 -13.95 -5.12
N THR A 348 -10.95 -15.19 -5.60
CA THR A 348 -11.99 -15.76 -6.47
C THR A 348 -13.34 -15.98 -5.76
N GLU A 349 -13.35 -16.24 -4.46
CA GLU A 349 -14.58 -16.55 -3.70
C GLU A 349 -15.31 -15.29 -3.22
N ILE A 350 -14.58 -14.19 -2.99
CA ILE A 350 -15.18 -12.92 -2.55
C ILE A 350 -16.18 -12.41 -3.58
N ARG A 351 -15.78 -12.37 -4.85
CA ARG A 351 -16.60 -11.82 -5.94
C ARG A 351 -17.94 -12.53 -6.07
N ASP A 352 -17.90 -13.87 -6.08
CA ASP A 352 -19.08 -14.70 -6.27
C ASP A 352 -20.02 -14.61 -5.06
N ARG A 353 -19.47 -14.49 -3.84
CA ARG A 353 -20.24 -14.38 -2.59
C ARG A 353 -20.91 -13.01 -2.40
N ILE A 354 -20.24 -11.94 -2.80
CA ILE A 354 -20.83 -10.60 -2.73
C ILE A 354 -21.74 -10.32 -3.93
N GLY A 355 -21.72 -11.16 -4.96
CA GLY A 355 -22.52 -10.96 -6.17
C GLY A 355 -21.99 -9.85 -7.07
N ALA A 356 -20.68 -9.59 -7.03
CA ALA A 356 -20.05 -8.61 -7.89
C ALA A 356 -20.00 -9.10 -9.35
N GLY A 357 -20.04 -8.15 -10.30
CA GLY A 357 -19.96 -8.47 -11.73
C GLY A 357 -18.64 -9.17 -12.07
N LYS A 358 -18.62 -9.96 -13.15
CA LYS A 358 -17.40 -10.68 -13.59
C LYS A 358 -16.20 -9.75 -13.80
N GLU A 359 -16.46 -8.52 -14.24
CA GLU A 359 -15.47 -7.48 -14.52
C GLU A 359 -15.11 -6.63 -13.30
N THR A 360 -15.72 -6.88 -12.13
CA THR A 360 -15.43 -6.10 -10.91
C THR A 360 -14.26 -6.72 -10.15
N GLU A 361 -13.22 -5.92 -9.96
CA GLU A 361 -12.06 -6.25 -9.12
C GLU A 361 -12.28 -5.78 -7.69
N VAL A 362 -12.01 -6.65 -6.71
CA VAL A 362 -12.09 -6.34 -5.28
C VAL A 362 -10.70 -6.46 -4.66
N PHE A 363 -10.21 -5.37 -4.09
CA PHE A 363 -8.89 -5.27 -3.48
C PHE A 363 -9.01 -5.25 -1.96
N ASN A 364 -8.39 -6.23 -1.29
CA ASN A 364 -8.36 -6.38 0.17
C ASN A 364 -6.91 -6.56 0.65
N SER A 365 -6.59 -6.00 1.82
CA SER A 365 -5.26 -6.07 2.45
C SER A 365 -5.02 -7.32 3.28
N TYR A 366 -6.08 -8.06 3.63
CA TYR A 366 -5.92 -9.21 4.50
C TYR A 366 -5.31 -10.38 3.74
N PHE A 367 -4.05 -10.68 4.07
CA PHE A 367 -3.47 -11.99 3.83
C PHE A 367 -4.38 -13.05 4.46
N PRO A 368 -4.57 -14.21 3.82
CA PRO A 368 -5.10 -15.36 4.53
C PRO A 368 -4.25 -15.51 5.80
N LYS A 369 -4.88 -15.66 6.96
CA LYS A 369 -4.18 -16.28 8.08
C LYS A 369 -3.96 -17.72 7.65
N ASP A 370 -2.90 -17.97 6.89
CA ASP A 370 -2.41 -19.33 6.78
C ASP A 370 -2.09 -19.79 8.21
N ASP A 371 -2.43 -21.03 8.53
CA ASP A 371 -2.12 -21.74 9.79
C ASP A 371 -0.60 -21.77 10.15
N SER A 372 0.23 -21.05 9.39
CA SER A 372 1.63 -20.71 9.62
C SER A 372 1.95 -20.09 10.99
N ASP A 373 0.97 -19.71 11.81
CA ASP A 373 1.17 -19.38 13.22
C ASP A 373 1.76 -20.57 14.02
N GLU A 374 1.70 -21.81 13.50
CA GLU A 374 2.41 -22.98 14.02
C GLU A 374 3.92 -23.03 13.67
N PHE A 375 4.39 -22.23 12.71
CA PHE A 375 5.76 -22.23 12.19
C PHE A 375 6.53 -20.93 12.50
N CYS A 376 6.25 -20.30 13.63
CA CYS A 376 7.07 -19.21 14.17
C CYS A 376 8.07 -19.77 15.22
N PRO A 377 9.31 -20.18 14.84
CA PRO A 377 10.25 -20.87 15.74
C PRO A 377 10.74 -20.01 16.93
N TRP A 378 10.41 -18.71 16.95
CA TRP A 378 10.86 -17.75 17.94
C TRP A 378 9.96 -17.60 19.17
N LYS A 379 8.86 -18.37 19.27
CA LYS A 379 8.09 -18.51 20.53
C LYS A 379 8.70 -19.51 21.52
N THR A 380 9.96 -19.92 21.35
CA THR A 380 10.68 -20.66 22.39
C THR A 380 11.21 -19.68 23.44
N LYS A 381 10.75 -19.86 24.69
CA LYS A 381 11.23 -19.12 25.87
C LYS A 381 12.77 -19.09 25.90
N PRO A 382 13.40 -18.02 26.39
CA PRO A 382 14.85 -17.98 26.54
C PRO A 382 15.28 -19.14 27.45
N HIS A 383 15.97 -20.13 26.86
CA HIS A 383 16.65 -21.14 27.64
C HIS A 383 17.81 -20.45 28.37
N SER A 384 17.66 -20.32 29.68
CA SER A 384 18.73 -19.97 30.61
C SER A 384 19.96 -20.84 30.33
N GLY A 385 21.02 -20.22 29.82
CA GLY A 385 22.26 -20.90 29.48
C GLY A 385 22.92 -21.52 30.71
N GLN A 386 23.22 -22.82 30.62
CA GLN A 386 24.32 -23.41 31.38
C GLN A 386 25.60 -23.34 30.52
N PRO A 387 26.76 -23.00 31.09
CA PRO A 387 28.01 -22.94 30.37
C PRO A 387 28.53 -24.35 30.07
N ARG A 388 28.96 -24.61 28.83
CA ARG A 388 29.68 -25.84 28.46
C ARG A 388 31.16 -25.74 28.85
N PRO A 389 31.80 -26.87 29.21
CA PRO A 389 33.19 -26.88 29.64
C PRO A 389 34.12 -26.69 28.45
N ARG A 390 35.26 -26.03 28.70
CA ARG A 390 36.37 -25.90 27.76
C ARG A 390 37.05 -27.25 27.57
N VAL A 391 37.41 -27.55 26.32
CA VAL A 391 38.51 -28.45 25.96
C VAL A 391 39.57 -27.62 25.27
#